data_AF-A0A679JLA4-F1
#
_entry.id   AF-A0A679JLA4-F1
#
_cell.length_a   1.000
_cell.length_b   1.000
_cell.length_c   1.000
_cell.angle_alpha   90.00
_cell.angle_beta   90.00
_cell.angle_gamma   90.00
#
_symmetry.space_group_name_H-M   'P 1'
#
loop_
_entity.id
_entity.type
_entity.pdbx_description
1 polymer ?
#
loop_
_entity_poly.entity_id
_entity_poly.type
_entity_poly.pdbx_seq_one_letter_code
_entity_poly.pdbx_strand_id
1 'polypeptide(L)'
;MTWDHEPPPGSRRGYHHGNLREALMKAALDLIALKGPSGFTFAEAARAAGVSPAAPYRHYRDRDALMADVARRAFDAFEAKLKQAWAGGTPDPFTAFERVGRAYLDFARLEPAQYSAMFESGLSFKAFPDLHVAGERAFNVLKDACSALVAGMPEAKRPPAMMMALHIWAQAHGIASLFARGDEARRPIPMSPEDLLDAAVLIYLDGLGARPKKSG
;
A
#
# COMPACT_ATOMS: atom_id res chain seq x y z
N MET A 1 19.99 63.76 3.17
CA MET A 1 19.52 63.18 1.89
C MET A 1 20.51 62.11 1.47
N THR A 2 20.22 60.86 1.82
CA THR A 2 20.85 59.65 1.27
C THR A 2 19.82 58.55 1.44
N TRP A 3 19.46 57.93 0.33
CA TRP A 3 18.29 57.10 0.16
C TRP A 3 18.52 55.67 0.67
N ASP A 4 17.51 55.14 1.35
CA ASP A 4 17.37 53.72 1.70
C ASP A 4 17.26 52.87 0.43
N HIS A 5 18.08 51.82 0.32
CA HIS A 5 17.88 50.75 -0.65
C HIS A 5 17.40 49.50 0.08
N GLU A 6 16.08 49.34 0.12
CA GLU A 6 15.42 48.09 0.46
C GLU A 6 15.57 47.10 -0.72
N PRO A 7 16.02 45.86 -0.50
CA PRO A 7 16.17 44.88 -1.57
C PRO A 7 14.79 44.34 -2.02
N PRO A 8 14.61 43.99 -3.31
CA PRO A 8 13.32 43.60 -3.85
C PRO A 8 12.85 42.23 -3.32
N PRO A 9 11.55 42.04 -3.06
CA PRO A 9 11.00 40.74 -2.69
C PRO A 9 10.86 39.87 -3.95
N GLY A 10 11.71 38.84 -4.07
CA GLY A 10 11.71 38.07 -5.30
C GLY A 10 12.63 36.85 -5.35
N SER A 11 12.80 36.09 -4.27
CA SER A 11 13.27 34.70 -4.43
C SER A 11 12.06 33.76 -4.54
N ARG A 12 11.52 33.64 -5.76
CA ARG A 12 10.79 32.41 -6.11
C ARG A 12 11.79 31.28 -5.89
N ARG A 13 11.60 30.52 -4.81
CA ARG A 13 12.36 29.30 -4.50
C ARG A 13 12.48 28.50 -5.79
N GLY A 14 13.73 28.32 -6.22
CA GLY A 14 14.08 27.74 -7.51
C GLY A 14 13.30 26.47 -7.76
N TYR A 15 12.58 26.48 -8.86
CA TYR A 15 11.93 25.32 -9.43
C TYR A 15 13.01 24.25 -9.66
N HIS A 16 12.98 23.17 -8.88
CA HIS A 16 13.86 22.03 -9.12
C HIS A 16 13.37 21.28 -10.36
N HIS A 17 13.70 21.78 -11.55
CA HIS A 17 13.41 21.15 -12.85
C HIS A 17 13.89 19.70 -12.95
N GLY A 18 14.77 19.27 -12.05
CA GLY A 18 15.32 17.91 -12.03
C GLY A 18 14.35 16.82 -11.61
N ASN A 19 13.15 17.14 -11.08
CA ASN A 19 12.22 16.06 -10.74
C ASN A 19 10.73 16.37 -10.83
N LEU A 20 10.30 16.87 -12.00
CA LEU A 20 8.87 17.06 -12.32
C LEU A 20 8.05 15.78 -12.06
N ARG A 21 8.61 14.61 -12.33
CA ARG A 21 7.96 13.32 -12.05
C ARG A 21 7.67 13.13 -10.56
N GLU A 22 8.66 13.28 -9.68
CA GLU A 22 8.42 13.20 -8.22
C GLU A 22 7.49 14.29 -7.73
N ALA A 23 7.59 15.51 -8.26
CA ALA A 23 6.70 16.60 -7.87
C ALA A 23 5.22 16.26 -8.19
N LEU A 24 4.96 15.70 -9.37
CA LEU A 24 3.62 15.26 -9.76
C LEU A 24 3.13 14.08 -8.94
N MET A 25 4.01 13.13 -8.60
CA MET A 25 3.65 12.00 -7.77
C MET A 25 3.33 12.41 -6.33
N LYS A 26 4.14 13.29 -5.75
CA LYS A 26 3.85 13.85 -4.42
C LYS A 26 2.53 14.62 -4.43
N ALA A 27 2.32 15.48 -5.43
CA ALA A 27 1.09 16.22 -5.59
C ALA A 27 -0.14 15.29 -5.74
N ALA A 28 0.00 14.19 -6.49
CA ALA A 28 -1.04 13.18 -6.61
C ALA A 28 -1.33 12.52 -5.26
N LEU A 29 -0.32 12.08 -4.50
CA LEU A 29 -0.52 11.47 -3.17
C LEU A 29 -1.21 12.44 -2.19
N ASP A 30 -0.79 13.72 -2.17
CA ASP A 30 -1.44 14.75 -1.35
C ASP A 30 -2.92 14.92 -1.75
N LEU A 31 -3.24 14.88 -3.05
CA LEU A 31 -4.61 14.96 -3.56
C LEU A 31 -5.43 13.70 -3.25
N ILE A 32 -4.83 12.51 -3.29
CA ILE A 32 -5.48 11.25 -2.92
C ILE A 32 -5.87 11.29 -1.44
N ALA A 33 -4.97 11.76 -0.57
CA ALA A 33 -5.25 11.89 0.86
C ALA A 33 -6.46 12.81 1.13
N LEU A 34 -6.65 13.85 0.32
CA LEU A 34 -7.72 14.84 0.50
C LEU A 34 -9.03 14.45 -0.18
N LYS A 35 -8.97 13.90 -1.40
CA LYS A 35 -10.13 13.72 -2.29
C LYS A 35 -10.40 12.27 -2.67
N GLY A 36 -9.57 11.34 -2.20
CA GLY A 36 -9.56 9.96 -2.68
C GLY A 36 -8.93 9.82 -4.06
N PRO A 37 -8.72 8.57 -4.51
CA PRO A 37 -7.98 8.28 -5.73
C PRO A 37 -8.68 8.86 -6.96
N SER A 38 -10.00 8.74 -7.04
CA SER A 38 -10.82 9.24 -8.16
C SER A 38 -11.16 10.74 -8.08
N GLY A 39 -10.73 11.45 -7.03
CA GLY A 39 -11.21 12.79 -6.71
C GLY A 39 -10.43 13.95 -7.32
N PHE A 40 -9.44 13.71 -8.18
CA PHE A 40 -8.64 14.78 -8.78
C PHE A 40 -8.41 14.63 -10.28
N THR A 41 -8.23 15.76 -10.93
CA THR A 41 -7.92 15.91 -12.36
C THR A 41 -6.42 16.08 -12.60
N PHE A 42 -5.96 15.78 -13.81
CA PHE A 42 -4.54 15.94 -14.17
C PHE A 42 -4.05 17.39 -14.02
N ALA A 43 -4.91 18.36 -14.34
CA ALA A 43 -4.62 19.78 -14.19
C ALA A 43 -4.49 20.21 -12.71
N GLU A 44 -5.26 19.61 -11.80
CA GLU A 44 -5.09 19.85 -10.36
C GLU A 44 -3.76 19.30 -9.85
N ALA A 45 -3.34 18.12 -10.30
CA ALA A 45 -2.02 17.58 -9.97
C ALA A 45 -0.88 18.50 -10.48
N ALA A 46 -1.02 19.04 -11.69
CA ALA A 46 -0.08 20.03 -12.24
C ALA A 46 0.00 21.29 -11.36
N ARG A 47 -1.16 21.84 -10.99
CA ARG A 47 -1.26 23.04 -10.16
C ARG A 47 -0.66 22.80 -8.78
N ALA A 48 -0.98 21.67 -8.15
CA ALA A 48 -0.45 21.28 -6.85
C ALA A 48 1.07 21.05 -6.87
N ALA A 49 1.61 20.55 -7.98
CA ALA A 49 3.05 20.45 -8.21
C ALA A 49 3.72 21.80 -8.52
N GLY A 50 2.95 22.90 -8.64
CA GLY A 50 3.47 24.24 -8.94
C GLY A 50 3.89 24.44 -10.39
N VAL A 51 3.36 23.64 -11.31
CA VAL A 51 3.81 23.59 -12.71
C VAL A 51 2.70 24.03 -13.67
N SER A 52 3.07 24.37 -14.92
CA SER A 52 2.06 24.71 -15.92
C SER A 52 1.19 23.50 -16.28
N PRO A 53 -0.08 23.69 -16.68
CA PRO A 53 -0.97 22.57 -17.04
C PRO A 53 -0.44 21.66 -18.16
N ALA A 54 0.44 22.18 -19.02
CA ALA A 54 1.05 21.43 -20.12
C ALA A 54 2.30 20.63 -19.70
N ALA A 55 2.95 20.98 -18.58
CA ALA A 55 4.20 20.35 -18.15
C ALA A 55 4.08 18.83 -17.88
N PRO A 56 3.02 18.30 -17.23
CA PRO A 56 2.89 16.88 -16.93
C PRO A 56 2.88 15.97 -18.15
N TYR A 57 2.39 16.46 -19.30
CA TYR A 57 2.30 15.71 -20.55
C TYR A 57 3.65 15.25 -21.10
N ARG A 58 4.76 15.83 -20.61
CA ARG A 58 6.12 15.37 -20.93
C ARG A 58 6.48 14.03 -20.28
N HIS A 59 5.74 13.62 -19.24
CA HIS A 59 6.02 12.40 -18.48
C HIS A 59 4.85 11.40 -18.49
N TYR A 60 3.61 11.90 -18.51
CA TYR A 60 2.43 11.06 -18.47
C TYR A 60 1.43 11.50 -19.54
N ARG A 61 0.90 10.55 -20.30
CA ARG A 61 -0.09 10.82 -21.34
C ARG A 61 -1.41 11.36 -20.78
N ASP A 62 -1.77 10.96 -19.56
CA ASP A 62 -3.04 11.25 -18.89
C ASP A 62 -2.92 11.05 -17.37
N ARG A 63 -4.02 11.31 -16.66
CA ARG A 63 -4.15 11.11 -15.21
C ARG A 63 -4.00 9.64 -14.81
N ASP A 64 -4.46 8.71 -15.63
CA ASP A 64 -4.40 7.28 -15.31
C ASP A 64 -2.98 6.74 -15.38
N ALA A 65 -2.16 7.22 -16.31
CA ALA A 65 -0.73 6.92 -16.37
C ALA A 65 0.03 7.46 -15.15
N LEU A 66 -0.32 8.67 -14.67
CA LEU A 66 0.21 9.18 -13.40
C LEU A 66 -0.24 8.30 -12.21
N MET A 67 -1.54 7.98 -12.14
CA MET A 67 -2.09 7.14 -11.07
C MET A 67 -1.49 5.73 -11.08
N ALA A 68 -1.28 5.13 -12.25
CA ALA A 68 -0.66 3.82 -12.39
C ALA A 68 0.77 3.81 -11.86
N ASP A 69 1.52 4.88 -12.10
CA ASP A 69 2.89 5.01 -11.59
C ASP A 69 2.91 5.25 -10.07
N VAL A 70 1.98 6.04 -9.54
CA VAL A 70 1.77 6.20 -8.08
C VAL A 70 1.45 4.85 -7.43
N ALA A 71 0.46 4.13 -7.95
CA ALA A 71 0.06 2.82 -7.43
C ALA A 71 1.18 1.79 -7.55
N ARG A 72 1.93 1.78 -8.67
CA ARG A 72 3.08 0.87 -8.87
C ARG A 72 4.13 1.10 -7.80
N ARG A 73 4.49 2.36 -7.51
CA ARG A 73 5.47 2.67 -6.46
C ARG A 73 4.96 2.38 -5.05
N ALA A 74 3.67 2.59 -4.82
CA ALA A 74 3.03 2.19 -3.57
C ALA A 74 3.13 0.66 -3.38
N PHE A 75 2.88 -0.14 -4.43
CA PHE A 75 3.12 -1.58 -4.38
C PHE A 75 4.60 -1.94 -4.16
N ASP A 76 5.56 -1.24 -4.77
CA ASP A 76 7.00 -1.46 -4.52
C ASP A 76 7.36 -1.20 -3.05
N ALA A 77 6.85 -0.11 -2.47
CA ALA A 77 7.06 0.22 -1.05
C ALA A 77 6.38 -0.80 -0.12
N PHE A 78 5.17 -1.23 -0.48
CA PHE A 78 4.41 -2.23 0.25
C PHE A 78 5.12 -3.60 0.24
N GLU A 79 5.55 -4.06 -0.93
CA GLU A 79 6.37 -5.27 -1.12
C GLU A 79 7.59 -5.23 -0.19
N ALA A 80 8.33 -4.12 -0.16
CA ALA A 80 9.50 -3.97 0.68
C ALA A 80 9.18 -4.13 2.18
N LYS A 81 8.07 -3.55 2.65
CA LYS A 81 7.61 -3.70 4.04
C LYS A 81 7.21 -5.14 4.37
N LEU A 82 6.47 -5.80 3.49
CA LEU A 82 6.09 -7.20 3.68
C LEU A 82 7.32 -8.11 3.69
N LYS A 83 8.29 -7.90 2.79
CA LYS A 83 9.54 -8.67 2.75
C LYS A 83 10.36 -8.48 4.01
N GLN A 84 10.47 -7.24 4.49
CA GLN A 84 11.16 -6.94 5.74
C GLN A 84 10.51 -7.67 6.92
N ALA A 85 9.18 -7.67 7.00
CA ALA A 85 8.45 -8.36 8.05
C ALA A 85 8.61 -9.89 7.97
N TRP A 86 8.56 -10.44 6.75
CA TRP A 86 8.77 -11.85 6.49
C TRP A 86 10.18 -12.32 6.87
N ALA A 87 11.21 -11.55 6.54
CA ALA A 87 12.60 -11.82 6.90
C ALA A 87 13.04 -13.28 6.64
N GLY A 88 12.59 -13.86 5.52
CA GLY A 88 12.89 -15.24 5.14
C GLY A 88 12.30 -16.31 6.06
N GLY A 89 11.28 -15.98 6.86
CA GLY A 89 10.65 -16.93 7.78
C GLY A 89 11.37 -17.08 9.13
N THR A 90 12.15 -16.09 9.54
CA THR A 90 12.94 -16.13 10.80
C THR A 90 12.20 -15.48 11.99
N PRO A 91 12.41 -15.92 13.25
CA PRO A 91 13.14 -17.13 13.64
C PRO A 91 12.39 -18.42 13.26
N ASP A 92 11.07 -18.33 13.07
CA ASP A 92 10.22 -19.42 12.59
C ASP A 92 9.11 -18.88 11.66
N PRO A 93 8.55 -19.73 10.78
CA PRO A 93 7.54 -19.30 9.80
C PRO A 93 6.28 -18.71 10.42
N PHE A 94 5.86 -19.14 11.61
CA PHE A 94 4.63 -18.66 12.25
C PHE A 94 4.81 -17.24 12.77
N THR A 95 5.86 -17.01 13.57
CA THR A 95 6.19 -15.66 14.06
C THR A 95 6.43 -14.69 12.90
N ALA A 96 7.12 -15.14 11.85
CA ALA A 96 7.36 -14.32 10.67
C ALA A 96 6.08 -13.98 9.89
N PHE A 97 5.15 -14.94 9.77
CA PHE A 97 3.86 -14.72 9.13
C PHE A 97 2.99 -13.72 9.91
N GLU A 98 2.95 -13.79 11.24
CA GLU A 98 2.23 -12.80 12.07
C GLU A 98 2.76 -11.38 11.83
N ARG A 99 4.08 -11.21 11.70
CA ARG A 99 4.67 -9.91 11.36
C ARG A 99 4.26 -9.42 9.98
N VAL A 100 4.12 -10.31 8.99
CA VAL A 100 3.61 -9.94 7.64
C VAL A 100 2.18 -9.40 7.74
N GLY A 101 1.32 -10.03 8.53
CA GLY A 101 -0.04 -9.55 8.78
C GLY A 101 -0.06 -8.16 9.43
N ARG A 102 0.78 -7.93 10.44
CA ARG A 102 0.92 -6.62 11.10
C ARG A 102 1.47 -5.55 10.15
N ALA A 103 2.49 -5.87 9.35
CA ALA A 103 3.04 -4.97 8.35
C ALA A 103 2.01 -4.58 7.27
N TYR A 104 1.09 -5.49 6.93
CA TYR A 104 -0.04 -5.19 6.05
C TYR A 104 -0.91 -4.06 6.64
N LEU A 105 -1.36 -4.24 7.88
CA LEU A 105 -2.23 -3.29 8.58
C LEU A 105 -1.52 -1.95 8.85
N ASP A 106 -0.25 -2.00 9.24
CA ASP A 106 0.58 -0.82 9.46
C ASP A 106 0.73 0.02 8.18
N PHE A 107 0.93 -0.61 7.03
CA PHE A 107 1.01 0.13 5.77
C PHE A 107 -0.32 0.82 5.45
N ALA A 108 -1.45 0.13 5.61
CA ALA A 108 -2.76 0.72 5.39
C ALA A 108 -3.02 1.93 6.30
N ARG A 109 -2.58 1.85 7.56
CA ARG A 109 -2.75 2.88 8.59
C ARG A 109 -1.81 4.07 8.42
N LEU A 110 -0.54 3.81 8.15
CA LEU A 110 0.52 4.83 8.10
C LEU A 110 0.61 5.51 6.72
N GLU A 111 0.23 4.80 5.66
CA GLU A 111 0.33 5.27 4.27
C GLU A 111 -1.03 5.21 3.55
N PRO A 112 -2.12 5.82 4.10
CA PRO A 112 -3.48 5.62 3.61
C PRO A 112 -3.67 6.07 2.15
N ALA A 113 -2.99 7.12 1.71
CA ALA A 113 -3.05 7.57 0.32
C ALA A 113 -2.38 6.58 -0.65
N GLN A 114 -1.25 5.97 -0.25
CA GLN A 114 -0.59 4.94 -1.04
C GLN A 114 -1.43 3.66 -1.09
N TYR A 115 -1.98 3.26 0.06
CA TYR A 115 -2.86 2.11 0.17
C TYR A 115 -4.11 2.25 -0.72
N SER A 116 -4.75 3.41 -0.67
CA SER A 116 -5.90 3.72 -1.53
C SER A 116 -5.49 3.76 -3.02
N ALA A 117 -4.33 4.30 -3.38
CA ALA A 117 -3.84 4.25 -4.76
C ALA A 117 -3.69 2.80 -5.28
N MET A 118 -3.20 1.88 -4.45
CA MET A 118 -3.02 0.48 -4.81
C MET A 118 -4.33 -0.26 -5.06
N PHE A 119 -5.30 -0.12 -4.15
CA PHE A 119 -6.49 -0.99 -4.11
C PHE A 119 -7.78 -0.32 -4.60
N GLU A 120 -7.80 1.01 -4.71
CA GLU A 120 -9.03 1.78 -5.00
C GLU A 120 -8.90 2.67 -6.26
N SER A 121 -7.78 2.58 -6.99
CA SER A 121 -7.57 3.41 -8.20
C SER A 121 -8.48 3.07 -9.39
N GLY A 122 -9.08 1.87 -9.40
CA GLY A 122 -9.97 1.40 -10.47
C GLY A 122 -9.27 1.14 -11.81
N LEU A 123 -7.93 1.13 -11.83
CA LEU A 123 -7.15 0.97 -13.05
C LEU A 123 -7.18 -0.48 -13.55
N SER A 124 -7.27 -0.64 -14.88
CA SER A 124 -7.17 -1.94 -15.50
C SER A 124 -5.72 -2.43 -15.54
N PHE A 125 -5.46 -3.61 -14.97
CA PHE A 125 -4.17 -4.30 -15.09
C PHE A 125 -3.79 -4.63 -16.54
N LYS A 126 -4.77 -4.80 -17.44
CA LYS A 126 -4.49 -4.98 -18.87
C LYS A 126 -3.91 -3.71 -19.50
N ALA A 127 -4.33 -2.53 -19.05
CA ALA A 127 -3.84 -1.26 -19.55
C ALA A 127 -2.47 -0.87 -18.94
N PHE A 128 -2.15 -1.39 -17.76
CA PHE A 128 -0.92 -1.08 -17.02
C PHE A 128 -0.23 -2.37 -16.52
N PRO A 129 0.48 -3.11 -17.39
CA PRO A 129 1.13 -4.36 -17.01
C PRO A 129 2.16 -4.21 -15.89
N ASP A 130 2.94 -3.12 -15.86
CA ASP A 130 3.94 -2.91 -14.81
C ASP A 130 3.31 -2.73 -13.42
N LEU A 131 2.12 -2.11 -13.35
CA LEU A 131 1.34 -2.02 -12.12
C LEU A 131 0.89 -3.42 -11.68
N HIS A 132 0.39 -4.23 -12.61
CA HIS A 132 -0.01 -5.61 -12.32
C HIS A 132 1.15 -6.44 -11.78
N VAL A 133 2.33 -6.39 -12.43
CA VAL A 133 3.52 -7.11 -11.97
C VAL A 133 3.93 -6.66 -10.57
N ALA A 134 3.87 -5.35 -10.26
CA ALA A 134 4.16 -4.86 -8.91
C ALA A 134 3.17 -5.40 -7.86
N GLY A 135 1.87 -5.43 -8.18
CA GLY A 135 0.85 -6.03 -7.32
C GLY A 135 1.10 -7.52 -7.07
N GLU A 136 1.43 -8.28 -8.11
CA GLU A 136 1.76 -9.70 -8.00
C GLU A 136 3.00 -9.94 -7.14
N ARG A 137 4.05 -9.13 -7.28
CA ARG A 137 5.25 -9.25 -6.43
C ARG A 137 4.92 -9.06 -4.95
N ALA A 138 4.13 -8.04 -4.61
CA ALA A 138 3.71 -7.80 -3.24
C ALA A 138 2.86 -8.95 -2.68
N PHE A 139 1.88 -9.43 -3.46
CA PHE A 139 1.02 -10.56 -3.07
C PHE A 139 1.83 -11.86 -2.88
N ASN A 140 2.84 -12.09 -3.71
CA ASN A 140 3.70 -13.27 -3.61
C ASN A 140 4.43 -13.36 -2.27
N VAL A 141 4.74 -12.24 -1.60
CA VAL A 141 5.35 -12.27 -0.26
C VAL A 141 4.42 -12.96 0.75
N LEU A 142 3.12 -12.63 0.72
CA LEU A 142 2.12 -13.28 1.56
C LEU A 142 1.96 -14.75 1.17
N LYS A 143 1.92 -15.05 -0.12
CA LYS A 143 1.81 -16.43 -0.62
C LYS A 143 2.99 -17.30 -0.18
N ASP A 144 4.21 -16.76 -0.20
CA ASP A 144 5.42 -17.46 0.23
C ASP A 144 5.40 -17.71 1.74
N ALA A 145 4.94 -16.74 2.53
CA ALA A 145 4.74 -16.92 3.96
C ALA A 145 3.70 -18.02 4.28
N CYS A 146 2.57 -18.03 3.56
CA CYS A 146 1.57 -19.10 3.66
C CYS A 146 2.14 -20.47 3.26
N SER A 147 2.92 -20.52 2.18
CA SER A 147 3.59 -21.74 1.71
C SER A 147 4.51 -22.33 2.76
N ALA A 148 5.34 -21.48 3.39
CA ALA A 148 6.25 -21.90 4.46
C ALA A 148 5.49 -22.41 5.70
N LEU A 149 4.37 -21.79 6.06
CA LEU A 149 3.53 -22.25 7.17
C LEU A 149 2.96 -23.65 6.95
N VAL A 150 2.42 -23.91 5.76
CA VAL A 150 1.76 -25.19 5.48
C VAL A 150 2.73 -26.29 5.06
N ALA A 151 4.00 -25.97 4.80
CA ALA A 151 5.03 -26.93 4.40
C ALA A 151 5.27 -28.04 5.43
N GLY A 152 5.05 -27.77 6.72
CA GLY A 152 5.15 -28.76 7.79
C GLY A 152 3.95 -29.70 7.92
N MET A 153 2.84 -29.43 7.23
CA MET A 153 1.62 -30.22 7.32
C MET A 153 1.70 -31.52 6.49
N PRO A 154 1.03 -32.61 6.91
CA PRO A 154 0.87 -33.80 6.07
C PRO A 154 0.23 -33.43 4.73
N GLU A 155 0.75 -33.96 3.62
CA GLU A 155 0.30 -33.62 2.26
C GLU A 155 -1.23 -33.78 2.09
N ALA A 156 -1.80 -34.87 2.60
CA ALA A 156 -3.24 -35.14 2.55
C ALA A 156 -4.13 -34.10 3.28
N LYS A 157 -3.56 -33.25 4.13
CA LYS A 157 -4.25 -32.19 4.88
C LYS A 157 -3.76 -30.78 4.52
N ARG A 158 -2.75 -30.67 3.65
CA ARG A 158 -2.11 -29.40 3.30
C ARG A 158 -2.98 -28.66 2.28
N PRO A 159 -3.53 -27.48 2.60
CA PRO A 159 -4.25 -26.70 1.60
C PRO A 159 -3.29 -26.15 0.54
N PRO A 160 -3.75 -25.85 -0.68
CA PRO A 160 -2.95 -25.08 -1.62
C PRO A 160 -2.53 -23.74 -1.00
N ALA A 161 -1.24 -23.39 -1.05
CA ALA A 161 -0.74 -22.14 -0.46
C ALA A 161 -1.45 -20.90 -1.02
N MET A 162 -1.81 -20.93 -2.31
CA MET A 162 -2.62 -19.88 -2.95
C MET A 162 -3.99 -19.70 -2.28
N MET A 163 -4.68 -20.78 -1.94
CA MET A 163 -5.98 -20.73 -1.29
C MET A 163 -5.86 -20.06 0.08
N MET A 164 -4.85 -20.45 0.87
CA MET A 164 -4.57 -19.81 2.14
C MET A 164 -4.23 -18.33 1.96
N ALA A 165 -3.34 -17.99 1.03
CA ALA A 165 -2.97 -16.60 0.75
C ALA A 165 -4.18 -15.72 0.41
N LEU A 166 -5.11 -16.21 -0.41
CA LEU A 166 -6.34 -15.50 -0.74
C LEU A 166 -7.25 -15.29 0.47
N HIS A 167 -7.42 -16.29 1.34
CA HIS A 167 -8.21 -16.14 2.56
C HIS A 167 -7.59 -15.15 3.54
N ILE A 168 -6.27 -15.21 3.74
CA ILE A 168 -5.56 -14.29 4.63
C ILE A 168 -5.58 -12.88 4.05
N TRP A 169 -5.38 -12.72 2.74
CA TRP A 169 -5.51 -11.43 2.07
C TRP A 169 -6.91 -10.85 2.23
N ALA A 170 -7.96 -11.64 2.02
CA ALA A 170 -9.34 -11.18 2.21
C ALA A 170 -9.60 -10.68 3.64
N GLN A 171 -9.09 -11.38 4.65
CA GLN A 171 -9.21 -10.99 6.06
C GLN A 171 -8.45 -9.69 6.35
N ALA A 172 -7.15 -9.64 6.04
CA ALA A 172 -6.31 -8.47 6.29
C ALA A 172 -6.80 -7.24 5.52
N HIS A 173 -7.17 -7.40 4.25
CA HIS A 173 -7.70 -6.33 3.42
C HIS A 173 -9.06 -5.85 3.92
N GLY A 174 -9.97 -6.76 4.26
CA GLY A 174 -11.28 -6.40 4.81
C GLY A 174 -11.16 -5.62 6.12
N ILE A 175 -10.28 -6.06 7.03
CA ILE A 175 -9.99 -5.36 8.28
C ILE A 175 -9.37 -4.00 7.98
N ALA A 176 -8.32 -3.90 7.17
CA ALA A 176 -7.71 -2.62 6.79
C ALA A 176 -8.76 -1.65 6.22
N SER A 177 -9.64 -2.11 5.33
CA SER A 177 -10.71 -1.30 4.73
C SER A 177 -11.78 -0.86 5.73
N LEU A 178 -12.11 -1.67 6.74
CA LEU A 178 -12.99 -1.26 7.85
C LEU A 178 -12.38 -0.12 8.68
N PHE A 179 -11.04 -0.03 8.74
CA PHE A 179 -10.34 0.99 9.52
C PHE A 179 -9.86 2.20 8.71
N ALA A 180 -9.73 2.06 7.39
CA ALA A 180 -9.34 3.14 6.49
C ALA A 180 -10.45 4.19 6.27
N ARG A 181 -11.72 3.82 6.49
CA ARG A 181 -12.85 4.76 6.41
C ARG A 181 -12.87 5.70 7.61
N GLY A 182 -12.59 6.97 7.34
CA GLY A 182 -12.63 8.07 8.31
C GLY A 182 -13.94 8.87 8.30
N ASP A 183 -15.06 8.28 7.89
CA ASP A 183 -16.35 8.98 7.94
C ASP A 183 -17.00 8.92 9.33
N GLU A 184 -17.74 9.97 9.66
CA GLU A 184 -18.42 10.13 10.96
C GLU A 184 -19.55 9.09 11.18
N ALA A 185 -19.92 8.35 10.12
CA ALA A 185 -20.93 7.29 10.16
C ALA A 185 -20.36 5.92 10.59
N ARG A 186 -19.09 5.87 10.97
CA ARG A 186 -18.43 4.61 11.32
C ARG A 186 -19.04 3.98 12.58
N ARG A 187 -19.44 2.72 12.45
CA ARG A 187 -19.80 1.87 13.60
C ARG A 187 -18.59 1.78 14.55
N PRO A 188 -18.77 2.01 15.87
CA PRO A 188 -17.70 1.79 16.85
C PRO A 188 -17.21 0.34 16.79
N ILE A 189 -15.90 0.15 16.63
CA ILE A 189 -15.24 -1.16 16.66
C ILE A 189 -14.40 -1.18 17.95
N PRO A 190 -14.78 -1.98 18.97
CA PRO A 190 -14.12 -1.96 20.27
C PRO A 190 -12.84 -2.81 20.33
N MET A 191 -12.26 -3.16 19.18
CA MET A 191 -11.04 -3.95 19.04
C MET A 191 -10.08 -3.24 18.08
N SER A 192 -8.77 -3.47 18.24
CA SER A 192 -7.79 -2.99 17.28
C SER A 192 -7.83 -3.81 15.97
N PRO A 193 -7.35 -3.26 14.83
CA PRO A 193 -7.13 -4.03 13.61
C PRO A 193 -6.30 -5.29 13.85
N GLU A 194 -5.28 -5.19 14.70
CA GLU A 194 -4.34 -6.26 15.01
C GLU A 194 -5.05 -7.38 15.78
N ASP A 195 -5.84 -7.06 16.81
CA ASP A 195 -6.60 -8.07 17.56
C ASP A 195 -7.59 -8.83 16.66
N LEU A 196 -8.23 -8.12 15.73
CA LEU A 196 -9.15 -8.72 14.77
C LEU A 196 -8.44 -9.67 13.82
N LEU A 197 -7.28 -9.27 13.28
CA LEU A 197 -6.52 -10.09 12.35
C LEU A 197 -5.90 -11.30 13.06
N ASP A 198 -5.29 -11.09 14.22
CA ASP A 198 -4.67 -12.14 15.02
C ASP A 198 -5.73 -13.21 15.38
N ALA A 199 -6.92 -12.80 15.85
CA ALA A 199 -8.00 -13.74 16.16
C ALA A 199 -8.48 -14.53 14.94
N ALA A 200 -8.68 -13.86 13.79
CA ALA A 200 -9.17 -14.50 12.58
C ALA A 200 -8.15 -15.49 11.98
N VAL A 201 -6.87 -15.10 11.97
CA VAL A 201 -5.73 -15.95 11.59
C VAL A 201 -5.65 -17.17 12.50
N LEU A 202 -5.75 -16.99 13.82
CA LEU A 202 -5.67 -18.10 14.78
C LEU A 202 -6.78 -19.14 14.54
N ILE A 203 -8.03 -18.69 14.38
CA ILE A 203 -9.17 -19.56 14.07
C ILE A 203 -8.93 -20.31 12.76
N TYR A 204 -8.45 -19.61 11.74
CA TYR A 204 -8.16 -20.19 10.43
C TYR A 204 -7.07 -21.27 10.50
N LEU A 205 -5.95 -20.99 11.17
CA LEU A 205 -4.82 -21.92 11.30
C LEU A 205 -5.16 -23.12 12.20
N ASP A 206 -6.00 -22.93 13.22
CA ASP A 206 -6.54 -24.03 14.01
C ASP A 206 -7.45 -24.95 13.21
N GLY A 207 -8.33 -24.37 12.39
CA GLY A 207 -9.20 -25.14 11.49
C GLY A 207 -8.40 -25.99 10.50
N LEU A 208 -7.21 -25.54 10.09
CA LEU A 208 -6.30 -26.29 9.23
C LEU A 208 -5.40 -27.28 9.99
N GLY A 209 -5.23 -27.11 11.31
CA GLY A 209 -4.21 -27.83 12.07
C GLY A 209 -2.78 -27.42 11.71
N ALA A 210 -2.58 -26.17 11.30
CA ALA A 210 -1.31 -25.63 10.80
C ALA A 210 -0.42 -25.03 11.91
N ARG A 211 -0.91 -24.92 13.16
CA ARG A 211 -0.11 -24.38 14.27
C ARG A 211 0.92 -25.39 14.78
N PRO A 212 2.13 -24.94 15.17
CA PRO A 212 3.07 -25.77 15.92
C PRO A 212 2.40 -26.31 17.18
N LYS A 213 2.50 -27.62 17.43
CA LYS A 213 2.12 -28.17 18.74
C LYS A 213 3.09 -27.59 19.78
N LYS A 214 2.57 -26.98 20.85
CA LYS A 214 3.41 -26.64 22.01
C LYS A 214 4.05 -27.93 22.50
N SER A 215 5.36 -28.05 22.38
CA SER A 215 6.12 -29.07 23.11
C SER A 215 5.90 -28.78 24.60
N GLY A 216 5.24 -29.71 25.28
CA GLY A 216 5.14 -29.68 26.75
C GLY A 216 6.48 -29.97 27.40
#